data_AF-A0AB38A831-F1
#
_entry.id   AF-A0AB38A831-F1
#
_cell.length_a   1.000
_cell.length_b   1.000
_cell.length_c   1.000
_cell.angle_alpha   90.00
_cell.angle_beta   90.00
_cell.angle_gamma   90.00
#
_symmetry.space_group_name_H-M   'P 1'
#
loop_
_entity.id
_entity.type
_entity.pdbx_description
1 polymer ?
#
loop_
_entity_poly.entity_id
_entity_poly.type
_entity_poly.pdbx_seq_one_letter_code
_entity_poly.pdbx_strand_id
1 'polypeptide(L)'
;MANKKSGQSDGKPQHPAPAPSHDDSVSQDTAVHIQAEAPKPAATKEDKMSNITQALGMVETKGLVGAVEAADAMVKAANVSLVGKELVGGGLVTVFVRGDVGAVKAATDAGAAAAQRVGELLSVHVIPRPDGMVESILPSVEG
;
A
#
# COMPACT_ATOMS: atom_id res chain seq x y z
N MET A 1 -55.84 33.09 -63.94
CA MET A 1 -57.01 32.86 -63.07
C MET A 1 -56.52 32.01 -61.89
N ALA A 2 -56.16 32.59 -60.76
CA ALA A 2 -57.02 33.03 -59.64
C ALA A 2 -57.38 31.90 -58.65
N ASN A 3 -56.48 31.77 -57.65
CA ASN A 3 -56.59 31.37 -56.24
C ASN A 3 -57.98 31.05 -55.62
N LYS A 4 -58.06 30.01 -54.76
CA LYS A 4 -58.64 30.13 -53.40
C LYS A 4 -58.24 28.99 -52.45
N LYS A 5 -57.86 29.42 -51.24
CA LYS A 5 -57.48 28.66 -50.03
C LYS A 5 -58.70 28.17 -49.24
N SER A 6 -58.53 27.08 -48.49
CA SER A 6 -59.07 26.82 -47.14
C SER A 6 -58.65 25.40 -46.74
N GLY A 7 -58.20 25.06 -45.54
CA GLY A 7 -58.11 25.78 -44.29
C GLY A 7 -57.26 24.95 -43.32
N GLN A 8 -56.68 25.68 -42.38
CA GLN A 8 -55.78 25.25 -41.33
C GLN A 8 -56.60 24.77 -40.12
N SER A 9 -56.20 23.68 -39.47
CA SER A 9 -56.58 23.40 -38.07
C SER A 9 -55.44 22.66 -37.36
N ASP A 10 -54.55 23.46 -36.77
CA ASP A 10 -54.08 23.38 -35.39
C ASP A 10 -54.25 22.03 -34.65
N GLY A 11 -53.15 21.25 -34.62
CA GLY A 11 -52.94 20.15 -33.69
C GLY A 11 -51.60 20.32 -32.99
N LYS A 12 -51.63 20.82 -31.77
CA LYS A 12 -50.50 21.10 -30.87
C LYS A 12 -49.53 19.90 -30.74
N PRO A 13 -48.19 20.07 -30.72
CA PRO A 13 -47.28 18.98 -30.39
C PRO A 13 -47.49 18.57 -28.92
N GLN A 14 -47.96 17.34 -28.69
CA GLN A 14 -48.02 16.74 -27.36
C GLN A 14 -46.63 16.22 -26.99
N HIS A 15 -45.96 16.88 -26.04
CA HIS A 15 -44.83 16.34 -25.28
C HIS A 15 -45.36 15.77 -23.95
N PRO A 16 -44.61 14.88 -23.27
CA PRO A 16 -44.90 13.45 -23.23
C PRO A 16 -45.56 13.00 -21.91
N ALA A 17 -46.10 11.77 -21.89
CA ALA A 17 -46.43 11.10 -20.63
C ALA A 17 -45.15 10.71 -19.88
N PRO A 18 -45.06 10.89 -18.54
CA PRO A 18 -43.94 10.40 -17.76
C PRO A 18 -43.91 8.87 -17.76
N ALA A 19 -42.74 8.30 -18.03
CA ALA A 19 -42.50 6.87 -17.84
C ALA A 19 -42.60 6.50 -16.35
N PRO A 20 -43.04 5.28 -16.02
CA PRO A 20 -43.22 4.85 -14.64
C PRO A 20 -41.87 4.86 -13.89
N SER A 21 -41.85 5.57 -12.76
CA SER A 21 -40.88 5.34 -11.69
C SER A 21 -41.10 3.95 -11.13
N HIS A 22 -40.06 3.10 -11.07
CA HIS A 22 -39.80 2.04 -10.08
C HIS A 22 -38.59 1.23 -10.56
N ASP A 23 -37.47 1.31 -9.84
CA ASP A 23 -37.00 0.24 -8.96
C ASP A 23 -35.66 0.67 -8.35
N ASP A 24 -35.70 1.13 -7.09
CA ASP A 24 -34.51 1.33 -6.25
C ASP A 24 -33.98 -0.03 -5.79
N SER A 25 -33.35 -0.77 -6.69
CA SER A 25 -32.55 -1.95 -6.35
C SER A 25 -31.22 -1.94 -7.09
N VAL A 26 -30.42 -0.90 -6.83
CA VAL A 26 -28.97 -1.06 -6.94
C VAL A 26 -28.59 -2.18 -5.97
N SER A 27 -28.20 -3.30 -6.57
CA SER A 27 -27.73 -4.50 -5.91
C SER A 27 -26.65 -4.13 -4.89
N GLN A 28 -26.99 -4.30 -3.62
CA GLN A 28 -26.01 -4.40 -2.56
C GLN A 28 -25.28 -5.74 -2.75
N ASP A 29 -24.28 -5.78 -3.63
CA ASP A 29 -23.34 -6.90 -3.65
C ASP A 29 -21.99 -6.55 -4.28
N THR A 30 -21.25 -5.67 -3.62
CA THR A 30 -19.80 -5.81 -3.55
C THR A 30 -19.41 -5.68 -2.09
N ALA A 31 -19.75 -6.70 -1.31
CA ALA A 31 -19.09 -6.94 -0.04
C ALA A 31 -17.61 -7.15 -0.33
N VAL A 32 -16.82 -6.07 -0.16
CA VAL A 32 -15.37 -6.15 -0.07
C VAL A 32 -15.09 -7.12 1.07
N HIS A 33 -14.59 -8.30 0.72
CA HIS A 33 -14.20 -9.31 1.70
C HIS A 33 -12.93 -8.80 2.39
N ILE A 34 -13.10 -7.91 3.36
CA ILE A 34 -12.02 -7.48 4.24
C ILE A 34 -11.73 -8.69 5.12
N GLN A 35 -10.78 -9.51 4.70
CA GLN A 35 -10.10 -10.42 5.60
C GLN A 35 -9.38 -9.54 6.62
N ALA A 36 -9.97 -9.40 7.79
CA ALA A 36 -9.28 -8.84 8.93
C ALA A 36 -8.12 -9.79 9.26
N GLU A 37 -6.88 -9.39 8.94
CA GLU A 37 -5.72 -10.02 9.54
C GLU A 37 -5.84 -9.88 11.06
N ALA A 38 -5.74 -11.00 11.77
CA ALA A 38 -5.73 -11.01 13.22
C ALA A 38 -4.59 -10.09 13.72
N PRO A 39 -4.80 -9.27 14.77
CA PRO A 39 -3.74 -8.44 15.32
C PRO A 39 -2.57 -9.34 15.72
N LYS A 40 -1.39 -9.10 15.11
CA LYS A 40 -0.18 -9.84 15.45
C LYS A 40 0.05 -9.66 16.96
N PRO A 41 0.12 -10.75 17.74
CA PRO A 41 0.29 -10.64 19.18
C PRO A 41 1.55 -9.83 19.50
N ALA A 42 1.47 -8.99 20.54
CA ALA A 42 2.62 -8.24 21.02
C ALA A 42 3.77 -9.23 21.30
N ALA A 43 4.93 -8.98 20.70
CA ALA A 43 6.08 -9.89 20.72
C ALA A 43 6.48 -10.26 22.16
N THR A 44 6.60 -11.56 22.44
CA THR A 44 7.07 -12.07 23.73
C THR A 44 8.58 -11.88 23.90
N LYS A 45 9.12 -12.11 25.10
CA LYS A 45 10.58 -12.09 25.33
C LYS A 45 11.31 -13.17 24.51
N GLU A 46 10.66 -14.29 24.21
CA GLU A 46 11.20 -15.29 23.28
C GLU A 46 11.22 -14.78 21.83
N ASP A 47 10.18 -14.06 21.38
CA ASP A 47 10.13 -13.46 20.03
C ASP A 47 11.22 -12.38 19.84
N LYS A 48 11.55 -11.62 20.90
CA LYS A 48 12.68 -10.69 20.85
C LYS A 48 14.03 -11.40 20.72
N MET A 49 14.19 -12.58 21.31
CA MET A 49 15.45 -13.33 21.28
C MET A 49 15.64 -14.10 19.96
N SER A 50 14.56 -14.57 19.32
CA SER A 50 14.62 -15.29 18.03
C SER A 50 15.00 -14.37 16.86
N ASN A 51 14.67 -13.08 16.93
CA ASN A 51 15.00 -12.07 15.92
C ASN A 51 16.51 -11.79 15.78
N ILE A 52 17.33 -12.14 16.78
CA ILE A 52 18.79 -11.87 16.83
C ILE A 52 19.56 -12.62 15.72
N THR A 53 18.96 -13.66 15.12
CA THR A 53 19.62 -14.47 14.07
C THR A 53 18.93 -14.40 12.71
N GLN A 54 17.82 -13.67 12.60
CA GLN A 54 17.07 -13.55 11.36
C GLN A 54 17.77 -12.62 10.37
N ALA A 55 17.56 -12.86 9.08
CA ALA A 55 18.11 -12.03 8.03
C ALA A 55 17.65 -10.58 8.19
N LEU A 56 18.53 -9.64 7.87
CA LEU A 56 18.26 -8.21 7.91
C LEU A 56 18.12 -7.67 6.48
N GLY A 57 17.02 -6.98 6.21
CA GLY A 57 16.81 -6.20 4.98
C GLY A 57 16.88 -4.71 5.26
N MET A 58 17.49 -3.97 4.34
CA MET A 58 17.64 -2.52 4.43
C MET A 58 17.31 -1.87 3.09
N VAL A 59 16.52 -0.80 3.14
CA VAL A 59 16.26 0.09 2.00
C VAL A 59 16.53 1.52 2.47
N GLU A 60 17.43 2.21 1.79
CA GLU A 60 17.78 3.60 2.06
C GLU A 60 17.27 4.51 0.93
N THR A 61 16.63 5.60 1.32
CA THR A 61 16.10 6.59 0.40
C THR A 61 16.54 7.99 0.78
N LYS A 62 16.51 8.89 -0.20
CA LYS A 62 16.53 10.33 0.09
C LYS A 62 15.10 10.83 0.29
N GLY A 63 14.83 11.31 1.50
CA GLY A 63 13.53 11.77 1.96
C GLY A 63 12.69 10.66 2.59
N LEU A 64 11.79 11.07 3.49
CA LEU A 64 10.96 10.16 4.29
C LEU A 64 9.85 9.48 3.47
N VAL A 65 9.33 10.12 2.43
CA VAL A 65 8.21 9.59 1.62
C VAL A 65 8.60 8.27 0.93
N GLY A 66 9.78 8.22 0.31
CA GLY A 66 10.31 7.00 -0.31
C GLY A 66 10.50 5.87 0.71
N ALA A 67 11.01 6.19 1.89
CA ALA A 67 11.21 5.22 2.97
C ALA A 67 9.89 4.64 3.50
N VAL A 68 8.84 5.48 3.64
CA VAL A 68 7.52 5.02 4.08
C VAL A 68 6.89 4.08 3.05
N GLU A 69 6.95 4.44 1.76
CA GLU A 69 6.47 3.58 0.67
C GLU A 69 7.25 2.26 0.61
N ALA A 70 8.57 2.29 0.77
CA ALA A 70 9.37 1.07 0.86
C ALA A 70 8.94 0.19 2.03
N ALA A 71 8.75 0.77 3.21
CA ALA A 71 8.35 0.02 4.40
C ALA A 71 6.98 -0.67 4.20
N ASP A 72 5.99 0.04 3.66
CA ASP A 72 4.67 -0.50 3.35
C ASP A 72 4.74 -1.64 2.33
N ALA A 73 5.48 -1.46 1.24
CA ALA A 73 5.65 -2.47 0.21
C ALA A 73 6.40 -3.72 0.74
N MET A 74 7.44 -3.53 1.55
CA MET A 74 8.22 -4.64 2.14
C MET A 74 7.34 -5.56 2.98
N VAL A 75 6.56 -5.01 3.92
CA VAL A 75 5.74 -5.82 4.84
C VAL A 75 4.54 -6.48 4.16
N LYS A 76 4.07 -5.93 3.05
CA LYS A 76 2.99 -6.53 2.23
C LYS A 76 3.48 -7.64 1.29
N ALA A 77 4.74 -7.57 0.87
CA ALA A 77 5.28 -8.49 -0.15
C ALA A 77 5.70 -9.85 0.41
N ALA A 78 6.08 -9.92 1.69
CA ALA A 78 6.57 -11.14 2.30
C ALA A 78 6.35 -11.15 3.82
N ASN A 79 6.49 -12.33 4.43
CA ASN A 79 6.43 -12.49 5.88
C ASN A 79 7.71 -11.92 6.54
N VAL A 80 7.73 -10.61 6.74
CA VAL A 80 8.80 -9.87 7.42
C VAL A 80 8.22 -8.97 8.50
N SER A 81 9.03 -8.61 9.51
CA SER A 81 8.69 -7.60 10.51
C SER A 81 9.46 -6.31 10.24
N LEU A 82 8.78 -5.17 10.29
CA LEU A 82 9.43 -3.87 10.33
C LEU A 82 10.08 -3.68 11.70
N VAL A 83 11.40 -3.46 11.69
CA VAL A 83 12.18 -3.19 12.91
C VAL A 83 12.12 -1.71 13.26
N GLY A 84 12.19 -0.85 12.26
CA GLY A 84 12.16 0.59 12.45
C GLY A 84 12.77 1.35 11.29
N LYS A 85 13.07 2.62 11.53
CA LYS A 85 13.77 3.51 10.60
C LYS A 85 14.88 4.26 11.31
N GLU A 86 15.93 4.60 10.60
CA GLU A 86 17.03 5.43 11.08
C GLU A 86 17.13 6.72 10.25
N LEU A 87 17.48 7.81 10.92
CA LEU A 87 17.67 9.14 10.31
C LEU A 87 19.10 9.59 10.59
N VAL A 88 20.00 9.45 9.60
CA VAL A 88 21.42 9.79 9.78
C VAL A 88 21.74 11.26 9.43
N GLY A 89 20.77 12.02 8.92
CA GLY A 89 20.94 13.40 8.48
C GLY A 89 21.05 13.54 6.95
N GLY A 90 21.13 14.77 6.44
CA GLY A 90 21.24 15.04 5.00
C GLY A 90 20.02 14.62 4.16
N GLY A 91 18.90 14.31 4.82
CA GLY A 91 17.70 13.75 4.19
C GLY A 91 17.77 12.24 3.95
N LEU A 92 18.78 11.54 4.47
CA LEU A 92 18.89 10.09 4.35
C LEU A 92 18.00 9.39 5.37
N VAL A 93 17.23 8.40 4.90
CA VAL A 93 16.34 7.59 5.72
C VAL A 93 16.52 6.14 5.33
N THR A 94 16.80 5.29 6.33
CA THR A 94 16.92 3.84 6.11
C THR A 94 15.83 3.11 6.87
N VAL A 95 15.16 2.17 6.23
CA VAL A 95 14.16 1.28 6.84
C VAL A 95 14.69 -0.14 6.94
N PHE A 96 14.35 -0.81 8.04
CA PHE A 96 14.93 -2.11 8.41
C PHE A 96 13.84 -3.16 8.61
N VAL A 97 14.00 -4.34 8.02
CA VAL A 97 13.08 -5.47 8.19
C VAL A 97 13.79 -6.77 8.58
N ARG A 98 13.10 -7.67 9.28
CA ARG A 98 13.59 -9.00 9.67
C ARG A 98 12.70 -10.13 9.18
N GLY A 99 13.32 -11.28 8.92
CA GLY A 99 12.63 -12.52 8.58
C GLY A 99 13.58 -13.58 8.03
N ASP A 100 13.02 -14.61 7.40
CA ASP A 100 13.82 -15.59 6.67
C ASP A 100 14.47 -14.95 5.44
N VAL A 101 15.67 -15.42 5.06
CA VAL A 101 16.44 -14.77 3.98
C VAL A 101 15.69 -14.66 2.66
N GLY A 102 14.84 -15.64 2.34
CA GLY A 102 14.01 -15.61 1.12
C GLY A 102 12.92 -14.53 1.21
N ALA A 103 12.24 -14.44 2.35
CA ALA A 103 11.22 -13.41 2.60
C ALA A 103 11.84 -12.01 2.60
N VAL A 104 13.01 -11.84 3.23
CA VAL A 104 13.72 -10.55 3.27
C VAL A 104 14.14 -10.10 1.87
N LYS A 105 14.68 -10.99 1.03
CA LYS A 105 15.02 -10.66 -0.37
C LYS A 105 13.79 -10.20 -1.16
N ALA A 106 12.70 -10.96 -1.09
CA ALA A 106 11.45 -10.62 -1.76
C ALA A 106 10.89 -9.28 -1.27
N ALA A 107 10.93 -9.04 0.05
CA ALA A 107 10.52 -7.77 0.64
C ALA A 107 11.37 -6.62 0.10
N THR A 108 12.71 -6.71 0.19
CA THR A 108 13.60 -5.63 -0.25
C THR A 108 13.49 -5.33 -1.75
N ASP A 109 13.27 -6.34 -2.59
CA ASP A 109 13.05 -6.13 -4.04
C ASP A 109 11.75 -5.32 -4.28
N ALA A 110 10.66 -5.67 -3.58
CA ALA A 110 9.41 -4.94 -3.67
C ALA A 110 9.53 -3.50 -3.11
N GLY A 111 10.17 -3.36 -1.95
CA GLY A 111 10.42 -2.07 -1.30
C GLY A 111 11.27 -1.12 -2.16
N ALA A 112 12.32 -1.65 -2.79
CA ALA A 112 13.18 -0.91 -3.70
C ALA A 112 12.40 -0.37 -4.91
N ALA A 113 11.62 -1.24 -5.57
CA ALA A 113 10.79 -0.85 -6.70
C ALA A 113 9.74 0.21 -6.32
N ALA A 114 9.20 0.12 -5.10
CA ALA A 114 8.21 1.07 -4.59
C ALA A 114 8.84 2.43 -4.26
N ALA A 115 9.95 2.44 -3.51
CA ALA A 115 10.70 3.66 -3.20
C ALA A 115 11.13 4.40 -4.48
N GLN A 116 11.67 3.68 -5.47
CA GLN A 116 12.15 4.29 -6.71
C GLN A 116 11.03 4.92 -7.55
N ARG A 117 9.78 4.48 -7.37
CA ARG A 117 8.62 5.05 -8.06
C ARG A 117 8.19 6.38 -7.48
N VAL A 118 8.28 6.55 -6.16
CA VAL A 118 7.75 7.71 -5.44
C VAL A 118 8.83 8.70 -4.98
N GLY A 119 10.10 8.29 -5.04
CA GLY A 119 11.23 9.08 -4.55
C GLY A 119 12.58 8.57 -5.06
N GLU A 120 13.64 8.95 -4.36
CA GLU A 120 15.02 8.62 -4.71
C GLU A 120 15.50 7.44 -3.85
N LEU A 121 15.63 6.27 -4.49
CA LEU A 121 16.28 5.09 -3.91
C LEU A 121 17.80 5.25 -3.97
N LEU A 122 18.47 5.04 -2.84
CA LEU A 122 19.93 5.15 -2.73
C LEU A 122 20.60 3.79 -2.61
N SER A 123 20.14 2.96 -1.69
CA SER A 123 20.74 1.65 -1.45
C SER A 123 19.72 0.60 -1.02
N VAL A 124 20.03 -0.65 -1.35
CA VAL A 124 19.27 -1.85 -0.97
C VAL A 124 20.28 -2.89 -0.55
N HIS A 125 20.09 -3.51 0.60
CA HIS A 125 21.01 -4.53 1.07
C HIS A 125 20.31 -5.60 1.92
N VAL A 126 20.83 -6.82 1.84
CA VAL A 126 20.37 -7.95 2.63
C VAL A 126 21.58 -8.62 3.27
N ILE A 127 21.52 -8.79 4.59
CA ILE A 127 22.47 -9.58 5.36
C ILE A 127 21.75 -10.88 5.79
N PRO A 128 22.06 -12.04 5.17
CA PRO A 128 21.36 -13.30 5.45
C PRO A 128 21.42 -13.77 6.90
N ARG A 129 22.51 -13.45 7.60
CA ARG A 129 22.76 -13.87 8.97
C ARG A 129 23.68 -12.83 9.65
N PRO A 130 23.12 -11.72 10.15
CA PRO A 130 23.93 -10.73 10.86
C PRO A 130 24.53 -11.35 12.12
N ASP A 131 25.70 -10.86 12.50
CA ASP A 131 26.30 -11.22 13.79
C ASP A 131 25.47 -10.59 14.93
N GLY A 132 25.36 -11.29 16.07
CA GLY A 132 24.56 -10.79 17.19
C GLY A 132 25.04 -9.45 17.74
N MET A 133 26.32 -9.08 17.57
CA MET A 133 26.86 -7.78 17.94
C MET A 133 26.27 -6.63 17.10
N VAL A 134 25.83 -6.91 15.86
CA VAL A 134 25.22 -5.92 14.96
C VAL A 134 23.88 -5.44 15.51
N GLU A 135 23.17 -6.24 16.30
CA GLU A 135 21.88 -5.83 16.89
C GLU A 135 22.01 -4.56 17.74
N SER A 136 23.18 -4.35 18.38
CA SER A 136 23.40 -3.19 19.25
C SER A 136 23.37 -1.83 18.54
N ILE A 137 23.54 -1.81 17.22
CA ILE A 137 23.56 -0.57 16.42
C ILE A 137 22.29 -0.38 15.59
N LEU A 138 21.38 -1.35 15.60
CA LEU A 138 20.14 -1.30 14.84
C LEU A 138 19.03 -0.66 15.68
N PRO A 139 18.06 0.00 15.02
CA PRO A 139 16.92 0.56 15.73
C PRO A 139 16.18 -0.57 16.47
N SER A 140 15.77 -0.29 17.69
CA SER A 140 14.86 -1.16 18.43
C SER A 140 13.42 -0.73 18.17
N VAL A 141 12.49 -1.69 18.06
CA VAL A 141 11.06 -1.38 17.98
C VAL A 141 10.65 -0.72 19.31
N GLU A 142 10.61 0.60 19.35
CA GLU A 142 9.88 1.36 20.37
C GLU A 142 8.45 1.51 19.85
N GLY A 143 7.56 0.65 20.36
CA GLY A 143 6.11 0.79 20.20
C GLY A 143 5.53 1.64 21.32
#